data_AF-A0A9C9XT37-F1
#
_entry.id   AF-A0A9C9XT37-F1
#
_cell.length_a   1.000
_cell.length_b   1.000
_cell.length_c   1.000
_cell.angle_alpha   90.00
_cell.angle_beta   90.00
_cell.angle_gamma   90.00
#
_symmetry.space_group_name_H-M   'P 1'
#
loop_
_entity.id
_entity.type
_entity.pdbx_description
1 polymer ?
#
loop_
_entity_poly.entity_id
_entity_poly.type
_entity_poly.pdbx_seq_one_letter_code
_entity_poly.pdbx_strand_id
1 'polypeptide(L)' 'DPAYGARPLRRLIMKEIGDVLTEEILFGDLAKGGTIKVGRKNNKMTFTIPK' A
#
# COMPACT_ATOMS: atom_id res chain seq x y z
N ASP A 1 -13.24 -16.26 14.21
CA ASP A 1 -12.61 -17.53 13.80
C ASP A 1 -11.14 -17.39 13.41
N PRO A 2 -10.22 -18.08 14.10
CA PRO A 2 -8.82 -18.23 13.72
C PRO A 2 -8.61 -19.15 12.49
N ALA A 3 -9.68 -19.53 11.78
CA ALA A 3 -9.72 -20.64 10.83
C ALA A 3 -8.83 -20.48 9.58
N TYR A 4 -8.29 -19.28 9.29
CA TYR A 4 -7.48 -19.03 8.08
C TYR A 4 -6.10 -18.41 8.34
N GLY A 5 -5.72 -18.20 9.60
CA GLY A 5 -4.48 -17.50 9.95
C GLY A 5 -4.35 -16.14 9.24
N ALA A 6 -3.12 -15.73 8.90
CA ALA A 6 -2.84 -14.48 8.19
C ALA A 6 -3.09 -14.53 6.66
N ARG A 7 -3.56 -15.66 6.10
CA ARG A 7 -3.76 -15.80 4.64
C ARG A 7 -4.70 -14.74 4.03
N PRO A 8 -5.81 -14.34 4.70
CA PRO A 8 -6.67 -13.26 4.20
C PRO A 8 -5.98 -11.89 4.22
N LEU A 9 -5.04 -11.67 5.15
CA LEU A 9 -4.37 -10.38 5.33
C LEU A 9 -3.52 -10.00 4.11
N ARG A 10 -2.88 -10.98 3.46
CA ARG A 10 -2.09 -10.72 2.26
C ARG A 10 -2.94 -10.10 1.14
N ARG A 11 -4.15 -10.64 0.93
CA ARG A 11 -5.07 -10.15 -0.11
C ARG A 11 -5.54 -8.73 0.23
N LEU A 12 -5.87 -8.49 1.49
CA LEU A 12 -6.29 -7.17 1.96
C LEU A 12 -5.17 -6.13 1.79
N ILE A 13 -3.94 -6.48 2.18
CA ILE A 13 -2.76 -5.61 2.02
C ILE A 13 -2.51 -5.30 0.54
N MET A 14 -2.56 -6.30 -0.36
CA MET A 14 -2.36 -6.03 -1.79
C MET A 14 -3.44 -5.12 -2.36
N LYS A 15 -4.71 -5.32 -1.97
CA LYS A 15 -5.81 -4.48 -2.44
C LYS A 15 -5.71 -3.03 -1.93
N GLU A 16 -5.41 -2.85 -0.65
CA GLU A 16 -5.43 -1.51 -0.02
C GLU A 16 -4.13 -0.72 -0.23
N ILE A 17 -3.00 -1.41 -0.45
CA ILE A 17 -1.68 -0.79 -0.56
C ILE A 17 -1.05 -1.08 -1.93
N GLY A 18 -1.02 -2.35 -2.34
CA GLY A 18 -0.34 -2.77 -3.57
C GLY A 18 -0.92 -2.15 -4.84
N ASP A 19 -2.25 -2.11 -4.97
CA ASP A 19 -2.92 -1.54 -6.14
C ASP A 19 -2.60 -0.04 -6.28
N VAL A 20 -2.66 0.72 -5.18
CA VAL A 20 -2.32 2.16 -5.14
C VAL A 20 -0.86 2.39 -5.51
N LEU A 21 0.06 1.58 -4.96
CA LEU A 21 1.49 1.69 -5.28
C LEU A 21 1.79 1.32 -6.74
N THR A 22 1.00 0.44 -7.34
CA THR A 22 1.21 0.03 -8.74
C THR A 22 1.03 1.21 -9.68
N GLU A 23 0.02 2.06 -9.46
CA GLU A 23 -0.16 3.28 -10.26
C GLU A 23 1.02 4.23 -10.12
N GLU A 24 1.50 4.45 -8.89
CA GLU A 24 2.67 5.32 -8.63
C GLU A 24 3.96 4.78 -9.26
N ILE A 25 4.14 3.46 -9.29
CA ILE A 25 5.29 2.81 -9.91
C ILE A 25 5.20 2.86 -11.45
N LEU A 26 4.01 2.73 -12.02
CA LEU A 26 3.86 2.72 -13.48
C LEU A 26 3.86 4.13 -14.08
N PHE A 27 3.25 5.09 -13.39
CA PHE A 27 2.91 6.39 -13.97
C PHE A 27 3.26 7.59 -13.09
N GLY A 28 3.51 7.38 -11.80
CA GLY A 28 3.72 8.43 -10.81
C GLY A 28 5.18 8.65 -10.41
N ASP A 29 5.35 9.20 -9.22
CA ASP A 29 6.66 9.66 -8.71
C ASP A 29 7.62 8.51 -8.37
N LEU A 30 7.11 7.27 -8.28
CA LEU A 30 7.90 6.06 -8.02
C LEU A 30 8.36 5.35 -9.30
N ALA A 31 8.10 5.89 -10.49
CA ALA A 31 8.51 5.27 -11.76
C ALA A 31 10.04 5.07 -11.89
N LYS A 32 10.83 5.89 -11.18
CA LYS A 32 12.30 5.75 -11.12
C LYS A 32 12.78 5.01 -9.86
N GLY A 33 11.86 4.41 -9.12
CA GLY A 33 12.10 3.86 -7.79
C GLY A 33 12.10 4.95 -6.71
N GLY A 34 12.10 4.52 -5.46
CA GLY A 34 12.06 5.41 -4.30
C GLY A 34 11.55 4.71 -3.06
N THR A 35 11.43 5.47 -1.98
CA THR A 35 10.79 5.02 -0.75
C THR A 35 9.46 5.73 -0.60
N ILE A 36 8.45 5.02 -0.11
CA ILE A 36 7.16 5.61 0.24
C ILE A 36 6.81 5.26 1.68
N LYS A 37 6.27 6.24 2.39
CA LYS A 37 5.76 6.08 3.74
C LYS A 37 4.25 5.89 3.68
N VAL A 38 3.81 4.73 4.14
CA VAL A 38 2.39 4.40 4.28
C VAL A 38 1.95 4.69 5.71
N GLY A 39 0.86 5.42 5.87
CA GLY A 39 0.24 5.78 7.14
C GLY A 39 -1.27 5.57 7.11
N ARG A 40 -1.92 5.83 8.24
CA ARG A 40 -3.38 5.79 8.38
C ARG A 40 -3.84 6.99 9.19
N LYS A 41 -4.77 7.77 8.66
CA LYS A 41 -5.37 8.94 9.33
C LYS A 41 -6.88 8.93 9.09
N ASN A 42 -7.67 9.14 10.14
CA ASN A 42 -9.14 9.20 10.08
C ASN A 42 -9.75 8.00 9.32
N ASN A 43 -9.26 6.80 9.61
CA ASN A 43 -9.68 5.55 8.97
C ASN A 43 -9.38 5.44 7.45
N LYS A 44 -8.61 6.37 6.88
CA LYS A 44 -8.13 6.34 5.50
C LYS A 44 -6.63 6.07 5.45
N MET A 45 -6.19 5.33 4.44
CA MET A 45 -4.76 5.14 4.16
C MET A 45 -4.17 6.43 3.58
N THR A 46 -2.96 6.77 3.99
CA THR A 46 -2.23 7.95 3.51
C THR A 46 -0.87 7.52 2.98
N PHE A 47 -0.47 8.06 1.84
CA PHE A 47 0.77 7.74 1.17
C PHE A 47 1.60 9.02 1.05
N THR A 48 2.87 8.98 1.45
CA THR A 48 3.75 10.15 1.42
C THR A 48 5.13 9.75 0.95
N ILE A 49 5.66 10.44 -0.04
CA ILE A 49 6.99 10.20 -0.59
C ILE A 49 7.97 11.10 0.17
N PRO A 50 8.84 10.56 1.04
CA PRO A 50 9.96 11.33 1.58
C PRO A 50 10.87 11.76 0.42
N LYS A 51 11.16 13.06 0.34
CA LYS A 51 12.16 13.61 -0.57
C LYS A 51 13.58 13.22 -0.15
#